data_AF-A0CLA7-F1
#
_entry.id   AF-A0CLA7-F1
#
_cell.length_a   1.000
_cell.length_b   1.000
_cell.length_c   1.000
_cell.angle_alpha   90.00
_cell.angle_beta   90.00
_cell.angle_gamma   90.00
#
_symmetry.space_group_name_H-M   'P 1'
#
loop_
_entity.id
_entity.type
_entity.pdbx_description
1 polymer ?
#
loop_
_entity_poly.entity_id
_entity_poly.type
_entity_poly.pdbx_seq_one_letter_code
_entity_poly.pdbx_strand_id
1 'polypeptide(L)' 'MPRCPTDIVYSEKYTDGEFEYRHVILPHELYKKISKIGRLLTEQEWRSLGYKRIPWMGSL' A
#
# COMPACT_ATOMS: atom_id res chain seq x y z
N MET A 1 -7.32 12.33 19.35
CA MET A 1 -6.30 11.27 19.23
C MET A 1 -6.42 10.64 17.86
N PRO A 2 -5.46 10.83 16.93
CA PRO A 2 -5.51 10.16 15.64
C PRO A 2 -5.26 8.67 15.88
N ARG A 3 -6.32 7.87 15.78
CA ARG A 3 -6.21 6.41 15.80
C ARG A 3 -5.64 6.04 14.44
N CYS A 4 -4.39 5.58 14.41
CA CYS A 4 -3.85 4.99 13.20
C CYS A 4 -4.80 3.88 12.73
N PRO A 5 -5.12 3.81 11.43
CA PRO A 5 -6.07 2.83 10.93
C PRO A 5 -5.53 1.41 11.17
N THR A 6 -6.42 0.52 11.59
CA THR A 6 -6.11 -0.90 11.79
C THR A 6 -5.94 -1.62 10.44
N ASP A 7 -6.58 -1.10 9.40
CA ASP A 7 -6.57 -1.60 8.03
C ASP A 7 -5.82 -0.67 7.07
N ILE A 8 -5.47 -1.21 5.90
CA ILE A 8 -4.86 -0.43 4.83
C ILE A 8 -5.91 0.50 4.22
N VAL A 9 -5.59 1.79 4.13
CA VAL A 9 -6.45 2.78 3.47
C VAL A 9 -5.84 3.15 2.13
N TYR A 10 -6.65 3.04 1.07
CA TYR A 10 -6.28 3.48 -0.27
C TYR A 10 -6.92 4.83 -0.52
N SER A 11 -6.13 5.78 -0.99
CA SER A 11 -6.68 7.06 -1.40
C SER A 11 -7.13 7.05 -2.84
N GLU A 12 -7.80 8.13 -3.21
CA GLU A 12 -8.23 8.37 -4.58
C GLU A 12 -7.01 8.39 -5.52
N LYS A 13 -7.24 7.93 -6.74
CA LYS A 13 -6.21 8.01 -7.78
C LYS A 13 -6.08 9.45 -8.22
N TYR A 14 -4.85 9.92 -8.41
CA TYR A 14 -4.58 11.22 -8.99
C TYR A 14 -3.62 11.04 -10.16
N THR A 15 -3.84 11.82 -11.22
CA THR A 15 -3.15 11.69 -12.50
C THR A 15 -2.48 13.02 -12.81
N ASP A 16 -1.21 13.00 -13.19
CA ASP A 16 -0.44 14.21 -13.55
C ASP A 16 -0.39 14.45 -15.07
N GLY A 17 -1.17 13.69 -15.84
CA GLY A 17 -1.27 13.75 -17.30
C GLY A 17 -0.52 12.63 -18.02
N GLU A 18 0.57 12.11 -17.44
CA GLU A 18 1.37 11.02 -18.01
C GLU A 18 1.24 9.71 -17.21
N PHE A 19 1.02 9.79 -15.90
CA PHE A 19 0.93 8.63 -15.01
C PHE A 19 -0.21 8.75 -14.00
N GLU A 20 -0.79 7.60 -13.64
CA GLU A 20 -1.73 7.45 -12.54
C GLU A 20 -0.98 7.08 -11.25
N TYR A 21 -1.21 7.85 -10.19
CA TYR A 21 -0.66 7.61 -8.87
C TYR A 21 -1.76 7.33 -7.86
N ARG A 22 -1.41 6.56 -6.83
CA ARG A 22 -2.25 6.32 -5.67
C ARG A 22 -1.35 6.18 -4.46
N HIS A 23 -1.68 6.89 -3.39
CA HIS A 23 -1.02 6.67 -2.11
C HIS A 23 -1.78 5.61 -1.29
N VAL A 24 -1.02 4.81 -0.57
CA VAL A 24 -1.52 3.74 0.30
C VAL A 24 -1.05 4.03 1.72
N ILE A 25 -2.00 4.16 2.63
CA ILE A 25 -1.73 4.35 4.05
C ILE A 25 -1.67 2.98 4.70
N LEU A 26 -0.50 2.64 5.25
CA LEU A 26 -0.26 1.34 5.86
C LEU A 26 -0.57 1.39 7.36
N PRO A 27 -1.15 0.32 7.93
CA PRO A 27 -1.29 0.18 9.36
C PRO A 27 0.08 0.01 10.02
N HIS A 28 0.16 0.38 11.30
CA HIS A 28 1.40 0.42 12.07
C HIS A 28 2.15 -0.93 12.07
N GLU A 29 1.42 -2.04 12.14
CA GLU A 29 2.00 -3.38 12.17
C GLU A 29 2.72 -3.74 10.86
N LEU A 30 2.16 -3.35 9.72
CA LEU A 30 2.80 -3.55 8.42
C LEU A 30 4.00 -2.63 8.26
N TYR A 31 3.88 -1.36 8.67
CA TYR A 31 5.02 -0.43 8.66
C TYR A 31 6.21 -1.00 9.46
N LYS A 32 5.98 -1.58 10.64
CA LYS A 32 7.04 -2.24 11.42
C LYS A 32 7.69 -3.41 10.70
N LYS A 33 6.94 -4.21 9.92
CA LYS A 33 7.51 -5.31 9.13
C LYS A 33 8.37 -4.77 7.97
N ILE A 34 7.87 -3.74 7.29
CA ILE A 34 8.54 -3.16 6.10
C ILE A 34 9.76 -2.33 6.50
N SER A 35 9.67 -1.57 7.59
CA SER A 35 10.78 -0.77 8.12
C SER A 35 11.98 -1.63 8.52
N LYS A 36 11.78 -2.92 8.87
CA LYS A 36 12.88 -3.86 9.10
C LYS A 36 13.60 -4.26 7.81
N ILE A 37 12.90 -4.22 6.68
CA ILE A 37 13.43 -4.59 5.37
C ILE A 37 14.26 -3.43 4.78
N GLY A 38 13.92 -2.18 5.10
CA GLY A 38 14.77 -1.01 4.83
C GLY A 38 15.03 -0.69 3.35
N ARG A 39 14.24 -1.28 2.44
CA ARG A 39 14.34 -1.10 0.98
C ARG A 39 12.95 -0.99 0.35
N LEU A 40 12.92 -0.53 -0.90
CA LEU A 40 11.73 -0.62 -1.74
C LEU A 40 11.36 -2.09 -1.96
N LEU A 41 10.08 -2.40 -1.76
CA LEU A 41 9.54 -3.74 -1.96
C LEU A 41 9.10 -3.91 -3.41
N THR A 42 9.38 -5.08 -3.97
CA THR A 42 8.85 -5.49 -5.27
C THR A 42 7.38 -5.87 -5.13
N GLU A 43 6.68 -5.95 -6.25
CA GLU A 43 5.25 -6.29 -6.29
C GLU A 43 4.94 -7.63 -5.59
N GLN A 44 5.82 -8.62 -5.75
CA GLN A 44 5.68 -9.94 -5.12
C GLN A 44 5.80 -9.87 -3.59
N GLU A 45 6.72 -9.06 -3.08
CA GLU A 45 6.90 -8.85 -1.64
C GLU A 45 5.68 -8.15 -1.03
N TRP A 46 5.12 -7.14 -1.72
CA TRP A 46 3.87 -6.50 -1.32
C TRP A 46 2.71 -7.49 -1.24
N ARG A 47 2.59 -8.41 -2.21
CA ARG A 47 1.56 -9.46 -2.16
C ARG A 47 1.78 -10.48 -1.04
N SER A 48 3.04 -10.83 -0.76
CA SER A 48 3.41 -11.81 0.27
C SER A 48 3.12 -11.31 1.70
N LEU A 49 3.13 -9.99 1.94
CA LEU A 49 2.83 -9.37 3.23
C LEU A 49 1.37 -9.50 3.69
N GLY A 50 0.53 -10.31 3.01
CA GLY A 50 -0.87 -10.49 3.34
C GLY A 50 -1.77 -9.41 2.74
N TYR A 51 -1.29 -8.76 1.69
CA TYR A 51 -2.06 -7.80 0.93
C TYR A 51 -3.23 -8.51 0.24
N LYS A 52 -4.38 -8.47 0.90
CA LYS A 52 -5.60 -9.11 0.43
C LYS A 52 -6.15 -8.30 -0.73
N ARG A 53 -5.63 -8.59 -1.92
CA ARG A 53 -6.13 -8.21 -3.23
C ARG A 53 -6.63 -6.77 -3.26
N ILE A 54 -5.75 -5.84 -3.63
CA ILE A 54 -6.24 -4.55 -4.05
C ILE A 54 -7.24 -4.70 -5.18
N PRO A 55 -8.40 -4.04 -5.09
CA PRO A 55 -9.41 -4.06 -6.14
C PRO A 55 -8.87 -3.63 -7.51
N TRP A 56 -7.77 -2.88 -7.56
CA TRP A 56 -7.25 -2.24 -8.77
C TRP A 56 -6.09 -2.95 -9.45
N MET A 57 -5.53 -4.03 -8.88
CA MET A 57 -4.63 -4.94 -9.63
C MET A 57 -5.39 -6.10 -10.30
N GLY A 58 -6.73 -6.12 -10.21
CA GLY A 58 -7.58 -7.14 -10.82
C GLY A 58 -8.21 -6.73 -12.16
N SER A 59 -7.77 -5.64 -12.78
CA SER A 59 -8.23 -5.21 -14.11
C SER A 59 -7.05 -4.81 -15.00
N LEU A 60 -6.05 -5.68 -15.07
CA LEU A 60 -5.19 -5.81 -16.24
C LEU A 60 -5.55 -7.12 -16.93
#